data_AF-A0A7J3QFH2-F1
#
_entry.id   AF-A0A7J3QFH2-F1
#
_cell.length_a   1.000
_cell.length_b   1.000
_cell.length_c   1.000
_cell.angle_alpha   90.00
_cell.angle_beta   90.00
_cell.angle_gamma   90.00
#
_symmetry.space_group_name_H-M   'P 1'
#
loop_
_entity.id
_entity.type
_entity.pdbx_description
1 polymer ?
#
loop_
_entity_poly.entity_id
_entity_poly.type
_entity_poly.pdbx_seq_one_letter_code
_entity_poly.pdbx_strand_id
1 'polypeptide(L)'
;MSPMPPEIICLRGGFEPAGRGMYRSAFRIGEYIVKVHPAGRDVAGTARRIVERNLELRKKLDFLPKFYGAAVTAVREDDLLRVVVLTFHERVEPVRISRLPAAGILEVVKRAADAGFVLDMKPSNFGEKDGKVYYLDEGGIGRGPIPPDVEEEWREFLRSLRLEIRRR
;
A
#
# COMPACT_ATOMS: atom_id res chain seq x y z
N MET A 1 22.51 15.25 0.49
CA MET A 1 22.55 14.61 -0.84
C MET A 1 21.45 13.57 -0.89
N SER A 2 20.54 13.64 -1.86
CA SER A 2 19.60 12.54 -2.10
C SER A 2 20.38 11.36 -2.67
N PRO A 3 20.25 10.13 -2.12
CA PRO A 3 20.96 8.98 -2.63
C PRO A 3 20.54 8.73 -4.08
N MET A 4 21.50 8.40 -4.94
CA MET A 4 21.19 8.03 -6.33
C MET A 4 20.25 6.83 -6.33
N PRO A 5 19.26 6.79 -7.24
CA PRO A 5 18.40 5.64 -7.37
C PRO A 5 19.24 4.39 -7.67
N PRO A 6 18.95 3.23 -7.04
CA PRO A 6 19.70 2.01 -7.26
C PRO A 6 19.62 1.61 -8.74
N GLU A 7 20.74 1.14 -9.28
CA GLU A 7 20.73 0.51 -10.60
C GLU A 7 20.05 -0.85 -10.46
N ILE A 8 18.86 -0.99 -11.04
CA ILE A 8 18.13 -2.25 -11.04
C ILE A 8 18.53 -3.06 -12.26
N ILE A 9 19.23 -4.17 -12.03
CA ILE A 9 19.68 -5.08 -13.08
C ILE A 9 18.47 -5.61 -13.85
N CYS A 10 18.62 -5.79 -15.16
CA CYS A 10 17.58 -6.28 -16.08
C CYS A 10 16.34 -5.38 -16.26
N LEU A 11 16.32 -4.15 -15.72
CA LEU A 11 15.29 -3.15 -16.04
C LEU A 11 15.92 -1.89 -16.62
N ARG A 12 15.46 -1.51 -17.82
CA ARG A 12 15.85 -0.26 -18.48
C ARG A 12 14.84 0.83 -18.15
N GLY A 13 15.29 1.97 -17.67
CA GLY A 13 14.44 3.13 -17.41
C GLY A 13 14.97 4.02 -16.29
N GLY A 14 14.53 5.27 -16.25
CA GLY A 14 14.79 6.17 -15.11
C GLY A 14 13.91 5.78 -13.92
N PHE A 15 14.53 5.44 -12.80
CA PHE A 15 13.83 5.17 -11.54
C PHE A 15 13.76 6.44 -10.72
N GLU A 16 12.56 6.98 -10.56
CA GLU A 16 12.38 8.13 -9.69
C GLU A 16 11.89 7.67 -8.30
N PRO A 17 12.49 8.15 -7.20
CA PRO A 17 11.99 7.85 -5.87
C PRO A 17 10.52 8.26 -5.71
N ALA A 18 9.65 7.32 -5.36
CA ALA A 18 8.24 7.55 -5.11
C ALA A 18 7.87 7.42 -3.62
N GLY A 19 8.74 6.75 -2.85
CA GLY A 19 8.60 6.65 -1.40
C GLY A 19 9.68 5.77 -0.80
N ARG A 20 10.01 6.02 0.47
CA ARG A 20 10.92 5.19 1.26
C ARG A 20 10.23 4.80 2.55
N GLY A 21 10.06 3.50 2.77
CA GLY A 21 9.65 2.93 4.04
C GLY A 21 10.83 2.35 4.79
N MET A 22 10.62 2.00 6.07
CA MET A 22 11.64 1.37 6.93
C MET A 22 12.17 0.05 6.36
N TYR A 23 11.37 -0.66 5.58
CA TYR A 23 11.68 -2.02 5.08
C TYR A 23 11.70 -2.14 3.56
N ARG A 24 11.34 -1.07 2.83
CA ARG A 24 11.19 -1.11 1.37
C ARG A 24 11.35 0.26 0.74
N SER A 25 11.85 0.26 -0.50
CA SER A 25 11.88 1.45 -1.35
C SER A 25 10.86 1.31 -2.46
N ALA A 26 10.20 2.41 -2.84
CA ALA A 26 9.26 2.48 -3.94
C ALA A 26 9.77 3.48 -4.99
N PHE A 27 9.71 3.08 -6.25
CA PHE A 27 10.16 3.85 -7.39
C PHE A 27 9.06 3.96 -8.44
N ARG A 28 9.05 5.09 -9.14
CA ARG A 28 8.19 5.33 -10.29
C ARG A 28 8.93 4.96 -11.57
N ILE A 29 8.23 4.25 -12.46
CA ILE A 29 8.67 3.95 -13.82
C ILE A 29 7.46 4.06 -14.75
N GLY A 30 7.35 5.16 -15.51
CA GLY A 30 6.19 5.43 -16.35
C GLY A 30 4.87 5.38 -15.55
N GLU A 31 3.98 4.46 -15.93
CA GLU A 31 2.66 4.24 -15.32
C GLU A 31 2.67 3.26 -14.14
N TYR A 32 3.87 2.83 -13.70
CA TYR A 32 4.05 1.82 -12.67
C TYR A 32 4.71 2.38 -11.41
N ILE A 33 4.33 1.78 -10.28
CA ILE A 33 5.07 1.83 -9.03
C ILE A 33 5.76 0.49 -8.82
N VAL A 34 7.07 0.53 -8.66
CA VAL A 34 7.92 -0.63 -8.40
C VAL A 34 8.38 -0.59 -6.95
N LYS A 35 8.00 -1.61 -6.18
CA LYS A 35 8.46 -1.75 -4.79
C LYS A 35 9.56 -2.79 -4.74
N VAL A 36 10.65 -2.46 -4.05
CA VAL A 36 11.83 -3.31 -3.90
C VAL A 36 11.78 -3.98 -2.53
N HIS A 37 11.81 -5.32 -2.53
CA HIS A 37 11.79 -6.15 -1.34
C HIS A 37 13.11 -6.94 -1.24
N PRO A 38 13.76 -6.97 -0.06
CA PRO A 38 14.94 -7.81 0.12
C PRO A 38 14.55 -9.30 0.01
N ALA A 39 15.30 -10.07 -0.79
CA ALA A 39 14.97 -11.48 -1.00
C ALA A 39 15.45 -12.42 0.13
N GLY A 40 16.52 -12.04 0.84
CA GLY A 40 17.17 -12.88 1.84
C GLY A 40 17.88 -14.09 1.19
N ARG A 41 18.03 -15.18 1.96
CA ARG A 41 18.68 -16.43 1.47
C ARG A 41 17.73 -17.29 0.62
N ASP A 42 16.44 -17.33 0.99
CA ASP A 42 15.40 -18.08 0.28
C ASP A 42 14.66 -17.17 -0.71
N VAL A 43 15.29 -16.92 -1.86
CA VAL A 43 14.78 -15.98 -2.87
C VAL A 43 13.44 -16.46 -3.44
N ALA A 44 13.36 -17.73 -3.83
CA ALA A 44 12.17 -18.29 -4.46
C ALA A 44 10.98 -18.33 -3.48
N GLY A 45 11.19 -18.77 -2.23
CA GLY A 45 10.15 -18.78 -1.22
C GLY A 45 9.70 -17.38 -0.84
N THR A 46 10.62 -16.40 -0.77
CA THR A 46 10.26 -14.98 -0.54
C THR A 46 9.42 -14.42 -1.69
N ALA A 47 9.83 -14.63 -2.94
CA ALA A 47 9.07 -14.17 -4.10
C ALA A 47 7.66 -14.79 -4.13
N ARG A 48 7.54 -16.09 -3.89
CA ARG A 48 6.26 -16.79 -3.81
C ARG A 48 5.36 -16.20 -2.73
N ARG A 49 5.85 -16.03 -1.49
CA ARG A 49 5.08 -15.45 -0.38
C ARG A 49 4.56 -14.04 -0.70
N ILE A 50 5.39 -13.21 -1.33
CA ILE A 50 5.01 -11.85 -1.72
C ILE A 50 3.88 -11.88 -2.77
N VAL A 51 4.00 -12.71 -3.79
CA VAL A 51 2.99 -12.86 -4.84
C VAL A 51 1.68 -13.41 -4.25
N GLU A 52 1.74 -14.51 -3.51
CA GLU A 52 0.57 -15.14 -2.87
C GLU A 52 -0.18 -14.14 -1.99
N ARG A 53 0.54 -13.42 -1.10
CA ARG A 53 -0.05 -12.37 -0.26
C ARG A 53 -0.73 -11.27 -1.07
N ASN A 54 -0.09 -10.78 -2.14
CA ASN A 54 -0.65 -9.72 -2.98
C ASN A 54 -1.93 -10.16 -3.71
N LEU A 55 -1.97 -11.42 -4.17
CA LEU A 55 -3.14 -12.00 -4.82
C LEU A 55 -4.26 -12.25 -3.80
N GLU A 56 -3.94 -12.78 -2.62
CA GLU A 56 -4.92 -13.01 -1.55
C GLU A 56 -5.59 -11.72 -1.09
N LEU A 57 -4.81 -10.65 -0.86
CA LEU A 57 -5.34 -9.36 -0.45
C LEU A 57 -6.32 -8.80 -1.49
N ARG A 58 -5.99 -8.89 -2.78
CA ARG A 58 -6.85 -8.37 -3.88
C ARG A 58 -8.11 -9.18 -4.12
N LYS A 59 -8.18 -10.43 -3.64
CA LYS A 59 -9.44 -11.19 -3.61
C LYS A 59 -10.43 -10.66 -2.57
N LYS A 60 -9.93 -9.94 -1.55
CA LYS A 60 -10.72 -9.48 -0.40
C LYS A 60 -10.89 -7.97 -0.36
N LEU A 61 -9.92 -7.23 -0.91
CA LEU A 61 -9.79 -5.78 -0.83
C LEU A 61 -9.65 -5.22 -2.24
N ASP A 62 -10.62 -4.42 -2.64
CA ASP A 62 -10.77 -3.81 -3.97
C ASP A 62 -10.37 -2.32 -3.99
N PHE A 63 -9.89 -1.79 -2.87
CA PHE A 63 -9.29 -0.46 -2.75
C PHE A 63 -7.75 -0.48 -2.81
N LEU A 64 -7.15 -1.60 -3.24
CA LEU A 64 -5.71 -1.69 -3.48
C LEU A 64 -5.41 -1.36 -4.96
N PRO A 65 -4.30 -0.65 -5.26
CA PRO A 65 -3.86 -0.49 -6.64
C PRO A 65 -3.68 -1.84 -7.33
N LYS A 66 -3.88 -1.92 -8.65
CA LYS A 66 -3.67 -3.17 -9.39
C LYS A 66 -2.26 -3.69 -9.16
N PHE A 67 -2.12 -5.01 -9.03
CA PHE A 67 -0.83 -5.70 -8.98
C PHE A 67 -0.63 -6.42 -10.30
N TYR A 68 0.45 -6.09 -10.99
CA TYR A 68 0.78 -6.65 -12.30
C TYR A 68 1.66 -7.88 -12.21
N GLY A 69 2.40 -8.04 -11.12
CA GLY A 69 3.26 -9.20 -10.90
C GLY A 69 4.52 -8.86 -10.13
N ALA A 70 5.42 -9.83 -10.07
CA ALA A 70 6.70 -9.71 -9.43
C ALA A 70 7.83 -10.22 -10.33
N ALA A 71 9.04 -9.70 -10.13
CA ALA A 71 10.25 -10.18 -10.77
C ALA A 71 11.36 -10.34 -9.73
N VAL A 72 12.20 -11.36 -9.90
CA VAL A 72 13.43 -11.50 -9.13
C VAL A 72 14.55 -10.86 -9.95
N THR A 73 15.33 -9.99 -9.32
CA THR A 73 16.49 -9.36 -9.96
C THR A 73 17.55 -9.00 -8.91
N ALA A 74 18.57 -8.24 -9.31
CA ALA A 74 19.52 -7.61 -8.40
C ALA A 74 19.44 -6.09 -8.48
N VAL A 75 19.74 -5.42 -7.37
CA VAL A 75 20.02 -3.98 -7.31
C VAL A 75 21.47 -3.77 -6.96
N ARG A 76 22.11 -2.78 -7.58
CA ARG A 76 23.44 -2.30 -7.21
C ARG A 76 23.28 -1.05 -6.34
N GLU A 77 23.78 -1.15 -5.11
CA GLU A 77 23.90 -0.04 -4.15
C GLU A 77 25.32 -0.05 -3.60
N ASP A 78 26.04 1.08 -3.69
CA ASP A 78 27.41 1.23 -3.18
C ASP A 78 28.36 0.07 -3.60
N ASP A 79 28.35 -0.27 -4.89
CA ASP A 79 29.08 -1.40 -5.51
C ASP A 79 28.71 -2.81 -5.03
N LEU A 80 27.73 -2.95 -4.15
CA LEU A 80 27.20 -4.23 -3.71
C LEU A 80 25.97 -4.63 -4.53
N LEU A 81 26.02 -5.83 -5.11
CA LEU A 81 24.87 -6.46 -5.74
C LEU A 81 24.05 -7.22 -4.70
N ARG A 82 22.75 -6.91 -4.62
CA ARG A 82 21.80 -7.59 -3.74
C ARG A 82 20.63 -8.14 -4.52
N VAL A 83 20.34 -9.43 -4.34
CA VAL A 83 19.15 -10.05 -4.93
C VAL A 83 17.90 -9.51 -4.22
N VAL A 84 16.93 -9.08 -5.00
CA VAL A 84 15.67 -8.50 -4.56
C VAL A 84 14.50 -9.11 -5.30
N VAL A 85 13.33 -8.96 -4.71
CA VAL A 85 12.05 -9.17 -5.38
C VAL A 85 11.45 -7.81 -5.66
N LEU A 86 11.10 -7.55 -6.91
CA LEU A 86 10.34 -6.37 -7.31
C LEU A 86 8.87 -6.73 -7.38
N THR A 87 8.00 -5.82 -6.97
CA THR A 87 6.56 -5.91 -7.26
C THR A 87 6.11 -4.71 -8.06
N PHE A 88 5.32 -4.96 -9.10
CA PHE A 88 4.83 -3.94 -10.03
C PHE A 88 3.37 -3.65 -9.74
N HIS A 89 3.07 -2.38 -9.55
CA HIS A 89 1.74 -1.90 -9.18
C HIS A 89 1.29 -0.77 -10.08
N GLU A 90 -0.02 -0.59 -10.18
CA GLU A 90 -0.61 0.60 -10.76
C GLU A 90 -0.14 1.84 -10.01
N ARG A 91 0.21 2.86 -10.78
CA ARG A 91 0.50 4.18 -10.24
C ARG A 91 -0.77 4.86 -9.75
N VAL A 92 -0.74 5.19 -8.47
CA VAL A 92 -1.70 6.03 -7.76
C VAL A 92 -0.88 7.07 -6.98
N GLU A 93 -1.25 8.33 -7.11
CA GLU A 93 -0.52 9.43 -6.46
C GLU A 93 -0.89 9.50 -4.97
N PRO A 94 0.08 9.67 -4.05
CA PRO A 94 -0.21 9.87 -2.64
C PRO A 94 -1.11 11.08 -2.40
N VAL A 95 -2.01 10.99 -1.43
CA VAL A 95 -2.86 12.12 -1.05
C VAL A 95 -2.01 13.28 -0.54
N ARG A 96 -2.39 14.50 -0.92
CA ARG A 96 -1.74 15.72 -0.41
C ARG A 96 -2.34 16.05 0.95
N ILE A 97 -1.51 16.33 1.96
CA ILE A 97 -1.98 16.71 3.30
C ILE A 97 -2.89 17.94 3.25
N SER A 98 -2.62 18.88 2.33
CA SER A 98 -3.44 20.07 2.13
C SER A 98 -4.85 19.78 1.58
N ARG A 99 -5.09 18.58 1.04
CA ARG A 99 -6.37 18.16 0.46
C ARG A 99 -6.58 16.67 0.74
N LEU A 100 -6.84 16.34 2.00
CA LEU A 100 -7.10 14.97 2.43
C LEU A 100 -8.55 14.57 2.11
N PRO A 101 -8.79 13.51 1.31
CA PRO A 101 -10.14 13.01 1.03
C PRO A 101 -10.65 12.16 2.21
N ALA A 102 -10.92 12.81 3.35
CA ALA A 102 -11.21 12.15 4.63
C ALA A 102 -12.36 11.14 4.54
N ALA A 103 -13.45 11.48 3.83
CA ALA A 103 -14.58 10.57 3.63
C ALA A 103 -14.18 9.28 2.89
N GLY A 104 -13.38 9.39 1.82
CA GLY A 104 -12.90 8.22 1.07
C GLY A 104 -11.90 7.38 1.86
N ILE A 105 -11.06 8.02 2.69
CA ILE A 105 -10.16 7.32 3.61
C ILE A 105 -10.97 6.50 4.63
N LEU A 106 -11.99 7.10 5.26
CA LEU A 106 -12.86 6.40 6.21
C LEU A 106 -13.62 5.24 5.56
N GLU A 107 -14.05 5.39 4.30
CA GLU A 107 -14.67 4.29 3.54
C GLU A 107 -13.69 3.11 3.35
N VAL A 108 -12.45 3.40 2.94
CA VAL A 108 -11.40 2.38 2.79
C VAL A 108 -11.13 1.65 4.11
N VAL A 109 -11.03 2.40 5.22
CA VAL A 109 -10.83 1.83 6.56
C VAL A 109 -12.00 0.93 6.95
N LYS A 110 -13.23 1.40 6.77
CA LYS A 110 -14.43 0.60 7.08
C LYS A 110 -14.44 -0.70 6.28
N ARG A 111 -14.16 -0.65 4.97
CA ARG A 111 -14.14 -1.84 4.10
C ARG A 111 -13.04 -2.82 4.47
N ALA A 112 -11.86 -2.33 4.85
CA ALA A 112 -10.79 -3.17 5.40
C ALA A 112 -11.28 -3.91 6.65
N ALA A 113 -11.93 -3.18 7.55
CA ALA A 113 -12.41 -3.70 8.81
C ALA A 113 -13.55 -4.71 8.66
N ASP A 114 -14.52 -4.46 7.77
CA ASP A 114 -15.57 -5.40 7.39
C ASP A 114 -14.98 -6.72 6.82
N ALA A 115 -13.82 -6.63 6.16
CA ALA A 115 -13.07 -7.78 5.64
C ALA A 115 -12.11 -8.43 6.68
N GLY A 116 -12.13 -7.95 7.93
CA GLY A 116 -11.32 -8.47 9.04
C GLY A 116 -9.86 -7.98 9.05
N PHE A 117 -9.59 -6.81 8.46
CA PHE A 117 -8.27 -6.21 8.39
C PHE A 117 -8.18 -4.87 9.12
N VAL A 118 -6.98 -4.56 9.60
CA VAL A 118 -6.62 -3.25 10.14
C VAL A 118 -5.54 -2.63 9.25
N LEU A 119 -5.62 -1.33 9.03
CA LEU A 119 -4.69 -0.57 8.19
C LEU A 119 -3.77 0.30 9.06
N ASP A 120 -2.50 0.43 8.69
CA ASP A 120 -1.59 1.44 9.23
C ASP A 120 -2.03 2.84 8.75
N MET A 121 -2.64 3.60 9.68
CA MET A 121 -3.28 4.89 9.44
C MET A 121 -2.26 6.02 9.36
N LYS A 122 -1.74 6.26 8.15
CA LYS A 122 -0.86 7.38 7.83
C LYS A 122 -1.27 7.99 6.49
N PRO A 123 -1.33 9.33 6.35
CA PRO A 123 -1.67 9.97 5.07
C PRO A 123 -0.87 9.45 3.87
N SER A 124 0.44 9.19 4.06
CA SER A 124 1.32 8.66 3.01
C SER A 124 0.96 7.26 2.51
N ASN A 125 0.13 6.51 3.24
CA ASN A 125 -0.35 5.19 2.85
C ASN A 125 -1.64 5.25 2.03
N PHE A 126 -2.20 6.43 1.79
CA PHE A 126 -3.38 6.62 0.95
C PHE A 126 -3.01 7.37 -0.32
N GLY A 127 -3.69 7.04 -1.40
CA GLY A 127 -3.55 7.71 -2.68
C GLY A 127 -4.89 7.96 -3.34
N GLU A 128 -4.90 8.86 -4.32
CA GLU A 128 -6.09 9.19 -5.09
C GLU A 128 -5.81 9.02 -6.59
N LYS A 129 -6.75 8.40 -7.29
CA LYS A 129 -6.75 8.29 -8.75
C LYS A 129 -8.19 8.24 -9.25
N ASP A 130 -8.50 9.07 -10.24
CA ASP A 130 -9.82 9.16 -10.87
C ASP A 130 -10.97 9.33 -9.84
N GLY A 131 -10.73 10.14 -8.80
CA GLY A 131 -11.69 10.40 -7.72
C GLY A 131 -11.89 9.25 -6.72
N LYS A 132 -11.11 8.17 -6.84
CA LYS A 132 -11.15 7.03 -5.91
C LYS A 132 -9.94 7.03 -4.99
N VAL A 133 -10.18 6.71 -3.72
CA VAL A 133 -9.13 6.56 -2.72
C VAL A 133 -8.64 5.11 -2.70
N TYR A 134 -7.32 4.96 -2.66
CA TYR A 134 -6.63 3.68 -2.60
C TYR A 134 -5.76 3.59 -1.35
N TYR A 135 -5.55 2.38 -0.86
CA TYR A 135 -4.53 2.08 0.14
C TYR A 135 -3.25 1.55 -0.53
N LEU A 136 -2.14 2.25 -0.30
CA LEU A 136 -0.88 2.07 -1.02
C LEU A 136 0.11 1.15 -0.29
N ASP A 137 -0.19 0.70 0.93
CA ASP A 137 0.75 -0.08 1.76
C ASP A 137 0.25 -1.49 2.12
N GLU A 138 0.47 -2.48 1.26
CA GLU A 138 0.08 -3.88 1.58
C GLU A 138 0.81 -4.47 2.81
N GLY A 139 1.94 -3.88 3.22
CA GLY A 139 2.73 -4.27 4.39
C GLY A 139 2.12 -3.78 5.70
N GLY A 140 1.45 -2.63 5.66
CA GLY A 140 0.69 -2.05 6.77
C GLY A 140 -0.68 -2.67 7.01
N ILE A 141 -1.05 -3.71 6.24
CA ILE A 141 -2.28 -4.47 6.45
C ILE A 141 -2.04 -5.59 7.47
N GLY A 142 -2.68 -5.48 8.63
CA GLY A 142 -2.72 -6.50 9.68
C GLY A 142 -3.99 -7.33 9.65
N ARG A 143 -3.99 -8.48 10.36
CA ARG A 143 -5.19 -9.28 10.65
C ARG A 143 -5.48 -9.19 12.15
N GLY A 144 -6.69 -8.82 12.51
CA GLY A 144 -7.09 -8.63 13.91
C GLY A 144 -8.33 -7.74 14.00
N PRO A 145 -9.11 -7.83 15.08
CA PRO A 145 -10.39 -7.13 15.16
C PRO A 145 -10.17 -5.61 15.22
N ILE A 146 -11.15 -4.85 14.70
CA ILE A 146 -11.42 -3.52 15.25
C ILE A 146 -11.52 -3.74 16.76
N PRO A 147 -10.71 -3.06 17.58
CA PRO A 147 -10.87 -3.15 19.03
C PRO A 147 -12.36 -2.94 19.38
N PRO A 148 -13.01 -3.81 20.18
CA PRO A 148 -14.46 -3.75 20.41
C PRO A 148 -14.97 -2.38 20.88
N ASP A 149 -14.13 -1.63 21.58
CA ASP A 149 -14.28 -0.23 21.97
C ASP A 149 -14.42 0.72 20.76
N VAL A 150 -13.60 0.53 19.73
CA VAL A 150 -13.70 1.29 18.47
C VAL A 150 -14.97 0.90 17.70
N GLU A 151 -15.41 -0.36 17.75
CA GLU A 151 -16.68 -0.80 17.13
C GLU A 151 -17.92 -0.22 17.83
N GLU A 152 -17.84 -0.02 19.14
CA GLU A 152 -18.90 0.56 19.96
C GLU A 152 -19.01 2.07 19.73
N GLU A 153 -17.88 2.81 19.74
CA GLU A 153 -17.85 4.24 19.41
C GLU A 153 -18.37 4.53 17.99
N TRP A 154 -18.00 3.70 17.00
CA TRP A 154 -18.53 3.85 15.64
C TRP A 154 -20.04 3.58 15.56
N ARG A 155 -20.56 2.63 16.34
CA ARG A 155 -22.01 2.38 16.41
C ARG A 155 -22.75 3.54 17.07
N GLU A 156 -22.20 4.15 18.10
CA GLU A 156 -22.79 5.30 18.77
C GLU A 156 -22.79 6.55 17.88
N PHE A 157 -21.68 6.81 17.19
CA PHE A 157 -21.56 7.91 16.23
C PHE A 157 -22.54 7.78 15.05
N LEU A 158 -22.72 6.57 14.50
CA LEU A 158 -23.70 6.35 13.43
C LEU A 158 -25.15 6.42 13.92
N ARG A 159 -25.43 6.07 15.18
CA ARG A 159 -26.75 6.24 15.80
C ARG A 159 -27.09 7.71 16.02
N SER A 160 -26.14 8.53 16.47
CA SER A 160 -26.36 9.97 16.69
C SER A 160 -26.71 10.69 15.39
N LEU A 161 -26.04 10.36 14.29
CA LEU A 161 -26.34 10.87 12.95
C LEU A 161 -27.74 10.48 12.44
N ARG A 162 -28.22 9.25 12.73
CA ARG A 162 -29.58 8.82 12.39
C ARG A 162 -30.67 9.49 13.24
N LEU A 163 -30.34 9.88 14.47
CA LEU A 163 -31.27 10.58 15.37
C LEU A 163 -31.43 12.05 14.99
N GLU A 164 -30.39 12.71 14.46
CA GLU A 164 -30.51 14.07 13.92
C GLU A 164 -31.38 14.14 12.66
N ILE A 165 -31.36 13.13 11.80
CA ILE A 165 -32.21 13.07 10.60
C ILE A 165 -33.70 12.91 10.94
N ARG A 166 -34.05 12.32 12.10
CA ARG A 166 -35.44 12.16 12.57
C ARG A 166 -35.98 13.33 13.39
N ARG A 167 -35.11 14.28 13.78
CA ARG A 167 -35.47 15.48 14.56
C ARG A 167 -35.63 16.74 13.70
N ARG A 168 -35.42 16.63 12.38
CA ARG A 168 -35.84 17.61 11.38
C ARG A 168 -37.10 17.11 10.68
#